data_AF-A0A089HTW4-F1
#
_entry.id   AF-A0A089HTW4-F1
#
_cell.length_a   1.000
_cell.length_b   1.000
_cell.length_c   1.000
_cell.angle_alpha   90.00
_cell.angle_beta   90.00
_cell.angle_gamma   90.00
#
_symmetry.space_group_name_H-M   'P 1'
#
loop_
_entity.id
_entity.type
_entity.pdbx_description
1 polymer ?
#
loop_
_entity_poly.entity_id
_entity_poly.type
_entity_poly.pdbx_seq_one_letter_code
_entity_poly.pdbx_strand_id
1 'polypeptide(L)'
;MKIDVQRESGIAREIGQHEVSLGAIKENLELYKESLRKSWDADETIHMTHAMELIQTSIGRVASSLRGIESDIISTANAIRQEEDAKEAAEIAAREAAMKQLKNSPHTK
;
A
#
# COMPACT_ATOMS: atom_id res chain seq x y z
N MET A 1 -10.08 -11.67 -16.57
CA MET A 1 -10.34 -11.47 -15.13
C MET A 1 -10.10 -10.00 -14.88
N LYS A 2 -11.04 -9.29 -14.24
CA LYS A 2 -10.92 -7.85 -13.94
C LYS A 2 -10.37 -7.73 -12.52
N ILE A 3 -9.43 -6.82 -12.26
CA ILE A 3 -8.94 -6.58 -10.89
C ILE A 3 -10.10 -6.14 -9.99
N ASP A 4 -10.01 -6.33 -8.68
CA ASP A 4 -10.95 -5.74 -7.73
C ASP A 4 -10.23 -4.67 -6.90
N VAL A 5 -10.27 -3.42 -7.38
CA VAL A 5 -9.64 -2.28 -6.72
C VAL A 5 -10.14 -2.10 -5.28
N GLN A 6 -11.41 -2.41 -4.99
CA GLN A 6 -11.95 -2.27 -3.63
C GLN A 6 -11.33 -3.28 -2.69
N ARG A 7 -11.22 -4.53 -3.13
CA ARG A 7 -10.52 -5.59 -2.39
C ARG A 7 -9.06 -5.21 -2.15
N GLU A 8 -8.32 -4.80 -3.18
CA GLU A 8 -6.91 -4.46 -3.05
C GLU A 8 -6.69 -3.23 -2.15
N SER A 9 -7.58 -2.24 -2.23
CA SER A 9 -7.57 -1.10 -1.31
C SER A 9 -7.86 -1.51 0.14
N GLY A 10 -8.69 -2.54 0.35
CA GLY A 10 -8.93 -3.13 1.67
C GLY A 10 -7.67 -3.74 2.26
N ILE A 11 -6.98 -4.59 1.50
CA ILE A 11 -5.71 -5.21 1.89
C ILE A 11 -4.65 -4.14 2.17
N ALA A 12 -4.54 -3.12 1.31
CA ALA A 12 -3.61 -2.02 1.49
C ALA A 12 -3.86 -1.24 2.79
N ARG A 13 -5.13 -1.01 3.15
CA ARG A 13 -5.48 -0.35 4.42
C ARG A 13 -5.16 -1.19 5.65
N GLU A 14 -5.31 -2.51 5.58
CA GLU A 14 -4.88 -3.40 6.67
C GLU A 14 -3.37 -3.27 6.92
N ILE A 15 -2.58 -3.15 5.85
CA ILE A 15 -1.13 -2.86 5.94
C ILE A 15 -0.88 -1.48 6.58
N GLY A 16 -1.64 -0.46 6.18
CA GLY A 16 -1.58 0.88 6.79
C GLY A 16 -1.93 0.89 8.28
N GLN A 17 -2.84 0.02 8.75
CA GLN A 17 -3.15 -0.10 10.18
C GLN A 17 -1.97 -0.61 11.02
N HIS A 18 -1.11 -1.45 10.44
CA HIS A 18 0.12 -1.87 11.10
C HIS A 18 1.12 -0.71 11.25
N GLU A 19 1.16 0.21 10.30
CA GLU A 19 1.96 1.44 10.40
C GLU A 19 1.51 2.32 11.59
N VAL A 20 0.21 2.53 11.74
CA VAL A 20 -0.36 3.25 12.89
C VAL A 20 0.00 2.59 14.21
N SER A 21 -0.12 1.26 14.28
CA SER A 21 0.22 0.48 15.48
C SER A 21 1.70 0.61 15.85
N LEU A 22 2.59 0.58 14.84
CA LEU A 22 4.03 0.79 15.02
C LEU A 22 4.34 2.22 15.49
N GLY A 23 3.61 3.22 14.99
CA GLY A 23 3.68 4.59 15.47
C GLY A 23 3.40 4.70 16.97
N ALA A 24 2.30 4.10 17.43
CA ALA A 24 1.94 4.08 18.85
C ALA A 24 2.99 3.36 19.72
N ILE A 25 3.55 2.24 19.24
CA ILE A 25 4.64 1.54 19.96
C ILE A 25 5.88 2.43 20.07
N LYS A 26 6.24 3.16 19.01
CA LYS A 26 7.39 4.06 19.01
C LYS A 26 7.22 5.19 20.04
N GLU A 27 6.03 5.76 20.14
CA GLU A 27 5.70 6.80 21.12
C GLU A 27 5.77 6.26 22.56
N ASN A 28 5.21 5.06 22.80
CA ASN A 28 5.29 4.41 24.11
C ASN A 28 6.74 4.13 24.54
N LEU A 29 7.61 3.73 23.59
CA LEU A 29 9.03 3.54 23.86
C LEU A 29 9.73 4.86 24.23
N GLU A 30 9.33 5.99 23.64
CA GLU A 30 9.89 7.30 23.99
C GLU A 30 9.53 7.66 25.44
N LEU A 31 8.26 7.50 25.80
CA LEU A 31 7.78 7.76 27.16
C LEU A 31 8.48 6.86 28.20
N TYR A 32 8.68 5.58 27.89
CA TYR A 32 9.40 4.67 28.78
C TYR A 32 10.88 5.06 28.91
N LYS A 33 11.54 5.44 27.81
CA LYS A 33 12.93 5.90 27.80
C LYS A 33 13.11 7.15 28.68
N GLU A 34 12.20 8.12 28.56
CA GLU A 34 12.21 9.31 29.40
C GLU A 34 11.97 8.99 30.88
N SER A 35 11.04 8.08 31.17
CA SER A 35 10.76 7.62 32.54
C SER A 35 11.98 6.92 33.14
N LEU A 36 12.62 6.03 32.38
CA LEU A 36 13.83 5.32 32.83
C LEU A 36 14.96 6.30 33.16
N ARG A 37 15.23 7.26 32.27
CA ARG A 37 16.25 8.32 32.49
C ARG A 37 16.01 9.15 33.75
N LYS A 38 14.74 9.44 34.08
CA LYS A 38 14.38 10.23 35.28
C LYS A 38 14.46 9.41 36.56
N SER A 39 14.22 8.11 36.48
CA SER A 39 14.07 7.22 37.64
C SER A 39 15.38 6.57 38.07
N TRP A 40 16.33 6.42 37.13
CA TRP A 40 17.52 5.63 37.36
C TRP A 40 18.73 6.25 36.65
N ASP A 41 19.54 6.94 37.45
CA ASP A 41 20.81 7.55 37.03
C ASP A 41 21.95 6.55 37.30
N ALA A 42 22.14 5.61 36.38
CA ALA A 42 23.20 4.60 36.44
C ALA A 42 23.72 4.32 35.02
N ASP A 43 24.98 3.93 34.91
CA ASP A 43 25.62 3.67 33.62
C ASP A 43 24.88 2.59 32.81
N GLU A 44 24.22 1.62 33.46
CA GLU A 44 23.41 0.62 32.76
C GLU A 44 22.21 1.21 32.00
N THR A 45 21.65 2.35 32.43
CA THR A 45 20.52 2.98 31.74
C THR A 45 20.91 3.62 30.42
N ILE A 46 22.20 3.92 30.21
CA ILE A 46 22.75 4.37 28.93
C ILE A 46 22.58 3.28 27.87
N HIS A 47 22.95 2.04 28.19
CA HIS A 47 22.82 0.91 27.27
C HIS A 47 21.36 0.59 26.93
N MET A 48 20.47 0.64 27.93
CA MET A 48 19.04 0.44 27.71
C MET A 48 18.44 1.55 26.84
N THR A 49 18.75 2.82 27.14
CA THR A 49 18.30 3.98 26.34
C THR A 49 18.77 3.84 24.89
N HIS A 50 20.03 3.46 24.68
CA HIS A 50 20.58 3.25 23.34
C HIS A 50 19.88 2.12 22.58
N ALA A 51 19.63 0.98 23.23
CA ALA A 51 18.89 -0.13 22.63
C ALA A 51 17.47 0.30 22.22
N MET A 52 16.79 1.10 23.05
CA MET A 52 15.47 1.64 22.74
C MET A 52 15.49 2.58 21.53
N GLU A 53 16.51 3.44 21.40
CA GLU A 53 16.68 4.32 20.24
C GLU A 53 16.87 3.53 18.93
N LEU A 54 17.64 2.44 18.97
CA LEU A 54 17.83 1.54 17.83
C LEU A 54 16.51 0.86 17.43
N ILE A 55 15.72 0.43 18.41
CA ILE A 55 14.39 -0.16 18.17
C ILE A 55 13.45 0.87 17.57
N GLN A 56 13.38 2.09 18.12
CA GLN A 56 12.54 3.18 17.59
C GLN A 56 12.91 3.54 16.15
N THR A 57 14.21 3.57 15.83
CA THR A 57 14.70 3.79 14.46
C THR A 57 14.24 2.68 13.53
N SER A 58 14.35 1.43 13.96
CA SER A 58 13.93 0.26 13.18
C SER A 58 12.42 0.25 12.95
N ILE A 59 11.63 0.55 14.00
CA ILE A 59 10.17 0.70 13.90
C ILE A 59 9.82 1.78 12.89
N GLY A 60 10.46 2.95 12.93
CA GLY A 60 10.23 4.02 11.97
C GLY A 60 10.50 3.61 10.52
N ARG A 61 11.53 2.79 10.27
CA ARG A 61 11.83 2.26 8.93
C ARG A 61 10.77 1.28 8.45
N VAL A 62 10.34 0.36 9.32
CA VAL A 62 9.29 -0.61 8.99
C VAL A 62 7.96 0.11 8.71
N ALA A 63 7.56 1.03 9.60
CA ALA A 63 6.37 1.87 9.42
C ALA A 63 6.37 2.60 8.07
N SER A 64 7.50 3.24 7.72
CA SER A 64 7.65 3.94 6.43
C SER A 64 7.53 2.98 5.23
N SER A 65 8.08 1.77 5.36
CA SER A 65 8.02 0.75 4.31
C SER A 65 6.60 0.23 4.10
N LEU A 66 5.85 0.00 5.19
CA LEU A 66 4.44 -0.43 5.12
C LEU A 66 3.57 0.63 4.44
N ARG A 67 3.78 1.91 4.77
CA ARG A 67 3.09 3.02 4.10
C ARG A 67 3.41 3.08 2.60
N GLY A 68 4.66 2.81 2.22
CA GLY A 68 5.07 2.71 0.82
C GLY A 68 4.33 1.58 0.10
N ILE A 69 4.29 0.39 0.71
CA ILE A 69 3.59 -0.78 0.16
C ILE A 69 2.08 -0.51 0.00
N GLU A 70 1.43 0.11 0.99
CA GLU A 70 0.02 0.52 0.89
C GLU A 70 -0.21 1.40 -0.34
N SER A 71 0.60 2.45 -0.50
CA SER A 71 0.52 3.36 -1.64
C SER A 71 0.75 2.64 -2.97
N ASP A 72 1.74 1.76 -3.05
CA ASP A 72 2.09 1.02 -4.26
C ASP A 72 0.99 0.05 -4.69
N ILE A 73 0.37 -0.65 -3.74
CA ILE A 73 -0.77 -1.55 -4.02
C ILE A 73 -1.93 -0.75 -4.61
N ILE A 74 -2.32 0.37 -3.98
CA ILE A 74 -3.43 1.20 -4.45
C ILE A 74 -3.13 1.77 -5.84
N SER A 75 -1.92 2.28 -6.05
CA SER A 75 -1.50 2.82 -7.35
C SER A 75 -1.52 1.76 -8.44
N THR A 76 -0.93 0.60 -8.18
CA THR A 76 -0.85 -0.52 -9.12
C THR A 76 -2.24 -1.07 -9.44
N ALA A 77 -3.12 -1.21 -8.44
CA ALA A 77 -4.48 -1.69 -8.66
C ALA A 77 -5.28 -0.76 -9.58
N ASN A 78 -5.13 0.55 -9.41
CA ASN A 78 -5.76 1.54 -10.28
C ASN A 78 -5.18 1.54 -11.70
N ALA A 79 -3.86 1.39 -11.84
CA ALA A 79 -3.20 1.30 -13.14
C ALA A 79 -3.69 0.08 -13.93
N ILE A 80 -3.76 -1.09 -13.29
CA ILE A 80 -4.30 -2.31 -13.90
C ILE A 80 -5.75 -2.12 -14.32
N ARG A 81 -6.60 -1.51 -13.48
CA ARG A 81 -8.00 -1.24 -13.82
C ARG A 81 -8.11 -0.40 -15.09
N GLN A 82 -7.33 0.67 -15.19
CA GLN A 82 -7.34 1.54 -16.37
C GLN A 82 -6.91 0.80 -17.64
N GLU A 83 -5.89 -0.06 -17.54
CA GLU A 83 -5.45 -0.89 -18.65
C GLU A 83 -6.54 -1.89 -19.10
N GLU A 84 -7.21 -2.53 -18.14
CA GLU A 84 -8.32 -3.45 -18.40
C GLU A 84 -9.49 -2.75 -19.10
N ASP A 85 -9.90 -1.57 -18.61
CA ASP A 85 -10.99 -0.79 -19.19
C ASP A 85 -10.66 -0.33 -20.62
N ALA A 86 -9.41 0.06 -20.89
CA ALA A 86 -8.96 0.43 -22.23
C ALA A 86 -8.97 -0.75 -23.20
N LYS A 87 -8.54 -1.94 -22.75
CA LYS A 87 -8.59 -3.17 -23.55
C LYS A 87 -10.03 -3.58 -23.87
N GLU A 88 -10.93 -3.51 -22.89
CA GLU A 88 -12.35 -3.82 -23.05
C GLU A 88 -13.01 -2.86 -24.07
N ALA A 89 -12.76 -1.55 -23.95
CA ALA A 89 -13.28 -0.55 -24.89
C ALA A 89 -12.76 -0.78 -26.33
N ALA A 90 -11.48 -1.12 -26.49
CA ALA A 90 -10.90 -1.43 -27.79
C ALA A 90 -11.51 -2.70 -28.42
N GLU A 91 -11.76 -3.74 -27.61
CA GLU A 91 -12.39 -4.96 -28.09
C GLU A 91 -13.84 -4.73 -28.52
N ILE A 92 -14.61 -3.95 -27.76
CA ILE A 92 -15.98 -3.56 -28.12
C ILE A 92 -15.97 -2.78 -29.44
N ALA A 93 -15.10 -1.76 -29.56
CA ALA A 93 -14.99 -0.97 -30.78
C ALA A 93 -14.60 -1.82 -32.01
N ALA A 94 -13.68 -2.78 -31.84
CA ALA A 94 -13.27 -3.70 -32.91
C ALA A 94 -14.42 -4.63 -33.33
N ARG A 95 -15.18 -5.18 -32.38
CA ARG A 95 -16.36 -6.02 -32.66
C ARG A 95 -17.46 -5.23 -33.38
N GLU A 96 -17.73 -3.99 -32.96
CA GLU A 96 -18.70 -3.11 -33.62
C GLU A 96 -18.27 -2.74 -35.05
N ALA A 97 -16.99 -2.43 -35.26
CA ALA A 97 -16.44 -2.14 -36.58
C ALA A 97 -16.55 -3.37 -37.51
N ALA A 98 -16.23 -4.56 -37.02
CA ALA A 98 -16.36 -5.80 -37.77
C ALA A 98 -17.83 -6.10 -38.15
N MET A 99 -18.78 -5.91 -37.22
CA MET A 99 -20.21 -6.08 -37.51
C MET A 99 -20.73 -5.07 -38.53
N LYS A 100 -20.24 -3.82 -38.50
CA LYS A 100 -20.60 -2.80 -39.51
C LYS A 100 -20.07 -3.16 -40.89
N GLN A 101 -18.86 -3.70 -41.00
CA GLN A 101 -18.30 -4.16 -42.28
C GLN A 101 -19.05 -5.38 -42.85
N LEU A 102 -19.49 -6.31 -42.00
CA LEU A 102 -20.33 -7.45 -42.39
C LEU A 102 -21.72 -7.02 -42.86
N LYS A 103 -22.36 -6.05 -42.18
CA LYS A 103 -23.66 -5.49 -42.61
C LYS A 103 -23.57 -4.66 -43.89
N ASN A 104 -22.44 -4.01 -44.14
CA ASN A 104 -22.22 -3.17 -45.32
C ASN A 104 -21.58 -3.91 -46.50
N SER A 105 -21.29 -5.21 -46.38
CA SER A 105 -20.89 -6.05 -47.52
C SER A 105 -22.16 -6.55 -48.22
N PRO A 106 -22.58 -5.94 -49.35
CA PRO A 106 -23.74 -6.42 -50.10
C PRO A 106 -23.46 -7.85 -50.58
N HIS A 107 -24.47 -8.71 -50.45
CA HIS A 107 -24.50 -10.03 -51.08
C HIS A 107 -24.06 -9.92 -52.54
N THR A 108 -22.82 -10.29 -52.81
CA THR A 108 -22.34 -10.58 -54.16
C THR A 108 -22.95 -11.91 -54.53
N LYS A 109 -23.97 -11.82 -55.39
CA LYS A 109 -24.60 -12.92 -56.10
C LYS A 109 -23.58 -13.69 -56.94
#